data_AF-A0A7J7KCF1-F1
#
_entry.id   AF-A0A7J7KCF1-F1
#
_cell.length_a   1.000
_cell.length_b   1.000
_cell.length_c   1.000
_cell.angle_alpha   90.00
_cell.angle_beta   90.00
_cell.angle_gamma   90.00
#
_symmetry.space_group_name_H-M   'P 1'
#
loop_
_entity.id
_entity.type
_entity.pdbx_description
1 polymer ?
#
loop_
_entity_poly.entity_id
_entity_poly.type
_entity_poly.pdbx_seq_one_letter_code
_entity_poly.pdbx_strand_id
1 'polypeptide(L)'
;MAAPCIAKTFLQASTNPSRFLLRRFCATAENVVKSDMNVKPVKEPIITRIVNHFKRLVEDYKNAVIETGSVIKEKPIRVALYSALTASAGYLYAHNPSMANYEGHLAMITCDQAEVGNTIRNTEKCQQIQSILEHHCHGRLRRFTFGLFSVIWVSEYPKYIDLYEAQCKDVQMTWGEWPKYIVDIGILDHWRWTEQYMVDFDINPLEWDHSSASNSKDEKVEK
;
A
#
# COMPACT_ATOMS: atom_id res chain seq x y z
N MET A 1 -37.78 -8.55 -62.09
CA MET A 1 -39.13 -8.02 -61.81
C MET A 1 -39.10 -7.28 -60.48
N ALA A 2 -39.65 -6.06 -60.49
CA ALA A 2 -40.18 -5.27 -59.37
C ALA A 2 -39.24 -4.80 -58.22
N ALA A 3 -38.75 -3.58 -58.43
CA ALA A 3 -38.63 -2.40 -57.56
C ALA A 3 -38.83 -2.48 -56.02
N PRO A 4 -38.03 -1.71 -55.26
CA PRO A 4 -38.24 -1.35 -53.86
C PRO A 4 -38.99 0.00 -53.70
N CYS A 5 -39.75 0.16 -52.62
CA CYS A 5 -40.27 1.45 -52.12
C CYS A 5 -40.66 1.20 -50.64
N ILE A 6 -40.13 1.94 -49.66
CA ILE A 6 -40.79 3.13 -49.11
C ILE A 6 -39.73 4.10 -48.58
N ALA A 7 -39.82 5.32 -49.10
CA ALA A 7 -39.12 6.50 -48.64
C ALA A 7 -39.81 7.15 -47.43
N LYS A 8 -39.03 7.87 -46.61
CA LYS A 8 -39.35 9.21 -46.08
C LYS A 8 -38.09 9.76 -45.41
N THR A 9 -37.27 10.57 -46.09
CA THR A 9 -37.35 12.03 -46.22
C THR A 9 -37.08 12.77 -44.91
N PHE A 10 -35.88 13.31 -44.76
CA PHE A 10 -35.65 14.64 -44.18
C PHE A 10 -34.37 15.25 -44.77
N LEU A 11 -34.49 15.71 -46.01
CA LEU A 11 -33.58 16.65 -46.65
C LEU A 11 -34.07 18.04 -46.28
N GLN A 12 -33.30 18.76 -45.46
CA GLN A 12 -33.44 20.22 -45.37
C GLN A 12 -32.18 20.82 -46.00
N ALA A 13 -32.32 21.17 -47.28
CA ALA A 13 -31.37 22.00 -47.99
C ALA A 13 -31.39 23.40 -47.36
N SER A 14 -30.29 23.80 -46.73
CA SER A 14 -30.02 25.20 -46.41
C SER A 14 -28.99 25.71 -47.42
N THR A 15 -29.51 26.39 -48.44
CA THR A 15 -28.78 27.22 -49.39
C THR A 15 -28.28 28.48 -48.68
N ASN A 16 -27.07 28.41 -48.10
CA ASN A 16 -26.43 29.58 -47.49
C ASN A 16 -25.18 30.00 -48.31
N PRO A 17 -25.21 31.14 -49.02
CA PRO A 17 -24.13 31.58 -49.93
C PRO A 17 -22.84 32.03 -49.20
N SER A 18 -22.78 31.96 -47.87
CA SER A 18 -21.62 32.36 -47.06
C SER A 18 -20.47 31.33 -47.03
N ARG A 19 -20.70 30.08 -47.46
CA ARG A 19 -19.67 29.01 -47.41
C ARG A 19 -18.62 29.07 -48.53
N PHE A 20 -18.87 29.81 -49.61
CA PHE A 20 -17.91 29.89 -50.72
C PHE A 20 -16.77 30.89 -50.46
N LEU A 21 -17.01 31.92 -49.64
CA LEU A 21 -15.97 32.90 -49.28
C LEU A 21 -15.04 32.40 -48.17
N LEU A 22 -15.55 31.62 -47.21
CA LEU A 22 -14.72 31.04 -46.13
C LEU A 22 -13.72 29.98 -46.62
N ARG A 23 -14.00 29.28 -47.73
CA ARG A 23 -13.02 28.34 -48.32
C ARG A 23 -11.83 29.05 -48.98
N ARG A 24 -12.04 30.25 -49.52
CA ARG A 24 -10.96 31.02 -50.16
C ARG A 24 -9.98 31.60 -49.14
N PHE A 25 -10.45 31.99 -47.95
CA PHE A 25 -9.59 32.47 -46.86
C PHE A 25 -8.83 31.35 -46.13
N CYS A 26 -9.41 30.15 -45.99
CA CYS A 26 -8.67 29.00 -45.43
C CYS A 26 -7.59 28.48 -46.39
N ALA A 27 -7.83 28.49 -47.71
CA ALA A 27 -6.84 28.02 -48.68
C ALA A 27 -5.60 28.93 -48.76
N THR A 28 -5.76 30.25 -48.61
CA THR A 28 -4.61 31.16 -48.49
C THR A 28 -3.90 31.01 -47.15
N ALA A 29 -4.61 30.79 -46.04
CA ALA A 29 -3.99 30.55 -44.73
C ALA A 29 -3.17 29.24 -44.70
N GLU A 30 -3.66 28.16 -45.31
CA GLU A 30 -2.96 26.87 -45.36
C GLU A 30 -1.69 26.93 -46.22
N ASN A 31 -1.68 27.73 -47.30
CA ASN A 31 -0.50 27.90 -48.15
C ASN A 31 0.55 28.83 -47.52
N VAL A 32 0.15 29.83 -46.72
CA VAL A 32 1.08 30.68 -45.95
C VAL A 32 1.77 29.86 -44.83
N VAL A 33 1.03 28.98 -44.15
CA VAL A 33 1.61 28.08 -43.13
C VAL A 33 2.59 27.07 -43.75
N LYS A 34 2.34 26.60 -44.98
CA LYS A 34 3.26 25.67 -45.66
C LYS A 34 4.54 26.33 -46.16
N SER A 35 4.52 27.64 -46.48
CA SER A 35 5.74 28.36 -46.87
C SER A 35 6.70 28.64 -45.71
N ASP A 36 6.21 28.72 -44.47
CA ASP A 36 7.05 28.93 -43.27
C ASP A 36 7.69 27.64 -42.72
N MET A 37 7.25 26.45 -43.14
CA MET A 37 7.75 25.16 -42.63
C MET A 37 8.86 24.51 -43.47
N ASN A 38 9.46 25.21 -44.43
CA ASN A 38 10.61 24.70 -45.22
C ASN A 38 11.95 25.32 -44.80
N VAL A 39 12.17 25.45 -43.49
CA VAL A 39 13.49 25.73 -42.94
C VAL A 39 14.11 24.38 -42.58
N LYS A 40 15.12 23.94 -43.36
CA LYS A 40 15.94 22.78 -42.98
C LYS A 40 16.48 23.05 -41.57
N PRO A 41 16.32 22.14 -40.58
CA PRO A 41 16.79 22.42 -39.24
C PRO A 41 18.29 22.64 -39.30
N VAL A 42 18.71 23.88 -39.05
CA VAL A 42 20.12 24.22 -38.89
C VAL A 42 20.63 23.31 -37.76
N LYS A 43 21.69 22.53 -38.01
CA LYS A 43 22.31 21.71 -36.97
C LYS A 43 22.86 22.64 -35.90
N GLU A 44 22.04 22.89 -34.88
CA GLU A 44 22.46 23.64 -33.70
C GLU A 44 23.69 22.98 -33.07
N PRO A 45 24.70 23.75 -32.66
CA PRO A 45 25.83 23.19 -31.94
C PRO A 45 25.36 22.48 -30.66
N ILE A 46 26.06 21.41 -30.27
CA ILE A 46 25.66 20.57 -29.14
C ILE A 46 25.54 21.39 -27.84
N ILE A 47 26.41 22.41 -27.69
CA ILE A 47 26.40 23.32 -26.53
C ILE A 47 25.09 24.13 -26.46
N THR A 48 24.62 24.70 -27.57
CA THR A 48 23.36 25.48 -27.54
C THR A 48 22.16 24.59 -27.26
N ARG A 49 22.18 23.33 -27.71
CA ARG A 49 21.13 22.35 -27.37
C ARG A 49 21.10 22.05 -25.88
N ILE A 50 22.25 21.83 -25.25
CA ILE A 50 22.35 21.59 -23.80
C ILE A 50 21.88 22.82 -23.03
N VAL A 51 22.33 24.02 -23.41
CA VAL A 51 21.91 25.28 -22.76
C VAL A 51 20.40 25.50 -22.92
N ASN A 52 19.86 25.30 -24.12
CA ASN A 52 18.42 25.42 -24.36
C ASN A 52 17.63 24.36 -23.60
N HIS A 53 18.17 23.15 -23.41
CA HIS A 53 17.56 22.10 -22.61
C HIS A 53 17.49 22.49 -21.13
N PHE A 54 18.58 22.98 -20.53
CA PHE A 54 18.57 23.46 -19.14
C PHE A 54 17.66 24.68 -18.95
N LYS A 55 17.61 25.61 -19.91
CA LYS A 55 16.67 26.74 -19.88
C LYS A 55 15.22 26.25 -19.83
N ARG A 56 14.85 25.30 -20.69
CA ARG A 56 13.50 24.70 -20.69
C ARG A 56 13.20 23.97 -19.39
N LEU A 57 14.14 23.18 -18.87
CA LEU A 57 14.00 22.54 -17.56
C LEU A 57 13.68 23.55 -16.45
N VAL A 58 14.43 24.66 -16.38
CA VAL A 58 14.19 25.70 -15.36
C VAL A 58 12.83 26.36 -15.54
N GLU A 59 12.43 26.64 -16.78
CA GLU A 59 11.10 27.18 -17.09
C GLU A 59 9.98 26.20 -16.69
N ASP A 60 10.14 24.91 -16.97
CA ASP A 60 9.17 23.87 -16.62
C ASP A 60 8.98 23.76 -15.10
N TYR A 61 10.06 23.74 -14.31
CA TYR A 61 9.98 23.72 -12.84
C TYR A 61 9.38 25.01 -12.28
N LYS A 62 9.73 26.17 -12.83
CA LYS A 62 9.15 27.46 -12.41
C LYS A 62 7.64 27.47 -12.66
N ASN A 63 7.21 27.05 -13.85
CA ASN A 63 5.80 26.98 -14.21
C ASN A 63 5.05 25.97 -13.32
N ALA A 64 5.66 24.81 -13.04
CA ALA A 64 5.08 23.82 -12.12
C ALA A 64 4.86 24.37 -10.70
N VAL A 65 5.78 25.18 -10.18
CA VAL A 65 5.61 25.81 -8.86
C VAL A 65 4.47 26.83 -8.86
N ILE A 66 4.38 27.66 -9.91
CA ILE A 66 3.30 28.65 -10.05
C ILE A 66 1.94 27.95 -10.14
N GLU A 67 1.85 26.90 -10.96
CA GLU A 67 0.63 26.09 -11.12
C GLU A 67 0.24 25.35 -9.84
N THR A 68 1.22 24.79 -9.12
CA THR A 68 0.96 24.16 -7.82
C THR A 68 0.38 25.17 -6.83
N GLY A 69 0.90 26.40 -6.84
CA GLY A 69 0.39 27.51 -6.04
C GLY A 69 -1.05 27.89 -6.37
N SER A 70 -1.44 27.90 -7.65
CA SER A 70 -2.84 28.13 -8.04
C SER A 70 -3.74 26.97 -7.63
N VAL A 71 -3.28 25.71 -7.78
CA VAL A 71 -4.05 24.52 -7.34
C VAL A 71 -4.33 24.53 -5.83
N ILE A 72 -3.36 24.94 -5.01
CA ILE A 72 -3.53 25.10 -3.56
C ILE A 72 -4.63 26.12 -3.25
N LYS A 73 -4.68 27.23 -3.99
CA LYS A 73 -5.70 28.28 -3.80
C LYS A 73 -7.08 27.85 -4.26
N GLU A 74 -7.17 27.15 -5.39
CA GLU A 74 -8.45 26.71 -5.95
C GLU A 74 -9.11 25.59 -5.13
N LYS A 75 -8.31 24.64 -4.63
CA LYS A 75 -8.82 23.41 -3.98
C LYS A 75 -8.01 23.03 -2.73
N PRO A 76 -8.03 23.86 -1.68
CA PRO A 76 -7.19 23.66 -0.49
C PRO A 76 -7.46 22.34 0.22
N ILE A 77 -8.72 21.89 0.28
CA ILE A 77 -9.11 20.65 0.96
C ILE A 77 -8.51 19.41 0.27
N ARG A 78 -8.52 19.35 -1.06
CA ARG A 78 -7.97 18.20 -1.80
C ARG A 78 -6.45 18.15 -1.66
N VAL A 79 -5.79 19.30 -1.73
CA VAL A 79 -4.33 19.38 -1.55
C VAL A 79 -3.94 19.01 -0.12
N ALA A 80 -4.69 19.47 0.89
CA ALA A 80 -4.48 19.06 2.28
C ALA A 80 -4.58 17.53 2.44
N LEU A 81 -5.60 16.90 1.84
CA LEU A 81 -5.74 15.43 1.87
C LEU A 81 -4.55 14.71 1.21
N TYR A 82 -4.14 15.12 0.00
CA TYR A 82 -3.03 14.46 -0.70
C TYR A 82 -1.68 14.69 -0.02
N SER A 83 -1.44 15.90 0.50
CA SER A 83 -0.22 16.20 1.26
C SER A 83 -0.18 15.43 2.57
N ALA A 84 -1.30 15.33 3.31
CA ALA A 84 -1.38 14.53 4.52
C ALA A 84 -1.14 13.03 4.25
N LEU A 85 -1.70 12.48 3.17
CA LEU A 85 -1.48 11.08 2.77
C LEU A 85 -0.01 10.82 2.41
N THR A 86 0.60 11.72 1.65
CA THR A 86 2.01 11.57 1.25
C THR A 86 2.94 11.71 2.45
N ALA A 87 2.66 12.66 3.34
CA ALA A 87 3.40 12.84 4.58
C ALA A 87 3.24 11.65 5.53
N SER A 88 2.02 11.12 5.70
CA SER A 88 1.79 9.95 6.54
C SER A 88 2.45 8.69 5.97
N ALA A 89 2.42 8.49 4.65
CA ALA A 89 3.15 7.41 4.01
C ALA A 89 4.68 7.53 4.22
N GLY A 90 5.24 8.74 4.08
CA GLY A 90 6.66 8.99 4.38
C GLY A 90 7.01 8.75 5.85
N TYR A 91 6.13 9.14 6.77
CA TYR A 91 6.29 8.90 8.20
C TYR A 91 6.25 7.41 8.53
N LEU A 92 5.28 6.67 7.99
CA LEU A 92 5.18 5.21 8.14
C LEU A 92 6.40 4.48 7.58
N TYR A 93 6.91 4.92 6.43
CA TYR A 93 8.12 4.36 5.84
C TYR A 93 9.35 4.56 6.72
N ALA A 94 9.48 5.75 7.34
CA ALA A 94 10.57 6.04 8.26
C ALA A 94 10.47 5.25 9.58
N HIS A 95 9.27 5.05 10.11
CA HIS A 95 8.96 4.32 11.35
C HIS A 95 8.59 2.85 11.12
N ASN A 96 9.19 2.23 10.11
CA ASN A 96 8.94 0.84 9.76
C ASN A 96 9.89 -0.10 10.54
N PRO A 97 9.37 -0.98 11.42
CA PRO A 97 10.23 -1.75 12.33
C PRO A 97 11.10 -2.78 11.61
N SER A 98 12.31 -2.96 12.12
CA SER A 98 13.30 -3.94 11.63
C SER A 98 13.17 -5.29 12.32
N MET A 99 13.81 -6.33 11.77
CA MET A 99 13.85 -7.65 12.44
C MET A 99 14.52 -7.56 13.81
N ALA A 100 15.60 -6.77 13.95
CA ALA A 100 16.28 -6.58 15.23
C ALA A 100 15.39 -5.92 16.29
N ASN A 101 14.52 -4.98 15.88
CA ASN A 101 13.51 -4.41 16.78
C ASN A 101 12.56 -5.51 17.28
N TYR A 102 12.09 -6.40 16.39
CA TYR A 102 11.24 -7.52 16.81
C TYR A 102 11.91 -8.46 17.80
N GLU A 103 13.17 -8.84 17.54
CA GLU A 103 13.92 -9.73 18.44
C GLU A 103 14.11 -9.12 19.82
N GLY A 104 14.42 -7.82 19.88
CA GLY A 104 14.47 -7.07 21.13
C GLY A 104 13.12 -7.02 21.85
N HIS A 105 12.04 -6.79 21.10
CA HIS A 105 10.69 -6.77 21.66
C HIS A 105 10.25 -8.14 22.21
N LEU A 106 10.53 -9.21 21.48
CA LEU A 106 10.24 -10.58 21.91
C LEU A 106 11.04 -10.94 23.17
N ALA A 107 12.32 -10.55 23.24
CA ALA A 107 13.14 -10.76 24.42
C ALA A 107 12.58 -10.03 25.67
N MET A 108 12.16 -8.77 25.51
CA MET A 108 11.53 -8.01 26.60
C MET A 108 10.26 -8.69 27.10
N ILE A 109 9.37 -9.06 26.18
CA ILE A 109 8.12 -9.76 26.50
C ILE A 109 8.38 -11.08 27.25
N THR A 110 9.38 -11.84 26.82
CA THR A 110 9.71 -13.09 27.51
C THR A 110 10.25 -12.87 28.92
N CYS A 111 10.94 -11.74 29.17
CA CYS A 111 11.34 -11.33 30.51
C CYS A 111 10.12 -10.97 31.35
N ASP A 112 9.23 -10.12 30.82
CA ASP A 112 7.98 -9.72 31.50
C ASP A 112 7.12 -10.94 31.84
N GLN A 113 7.03 -11.92 30.94
CA GLN A 113 6.34 -13.18 31.17
C GLN A 113 7.02 -14.05 32.25
N ALA A 114 8.34 -13.98 32.40
CA ALA A 114 9.09 -14.72 33.40
C ALA A 114 8.97 -14.13 34.81
N GLU A 115 8.64 -12.84 34.93
CA GLU A 115 8.35 -12.20 36.22
C GLU A 115 7.05 -12.73 36.85
N VAL A 116 6.11 -13.19 36.02
CA VAL A 116 4.79 -13.66 36.43
C VAL A 116 4.80 -15.18 36.66
N GLY A 117 4.26 -15.60 37.81
CA GLY A 117 4.16 -17.01 38.17
C GLY A 117 3.22 -17.81 37.24
N ASN A 118 3.53 -19.10 37.06
CA ASN A 118 2.77 -19.99 36.17
C ASN A 118 1.29 -20.16 36.55
N THR A 119 0.93 -19.94 37.82
CA THR A 119 -0.45 -20.14 38.34
C THR A 119 -1.38 -18.96 38.04
N ILE A 120 -0.83 -17.75 38.01
CA ILE A 120 -1.60 -16.49 37.88
C ILE A 120 -1.68 -15.99 36.44
N ARG A 121 -0.82 -16.49 35.55
CA ARG A 121 -0.78 -16.07 34.14
C ARG A 121 -1.82 -16.75 33.27
N ASN A 122 -2.24 -16.07 32.21
CA ASN A 122 -3.07 -16.64 31.16
C ASN A 122 -2.29 -17.66 30.33
N THR A 123 -2.68 -18.94 30.42
CA THR A 123 -1.96 -20.03 29.75
C THR A 123 -2.03 -19.94 28.24
N GLU A 124 -3.16 -19.53 27.65
CA GLU A 124 -3.32 -19.46 26.20
C GLU A 124 -2.41 -18.40 25.58
N LYS A 125 -2.41 -17.19 26.16
CA LYS A 125 -1.58 -16.08 25.72
C LYS A 125 -0.08 -16.40 25.84
N CYS A 126 0.30 -16.97 26.98
CA CYS A 126 1.67 -17.41 27.23
C CYS A 126 2.14 -18.48 26.23
N GLN A 127 1.26 -19.42 25.86
CA GLN A 127 1.58 -20.44 24.86
C GLN A 127 1.79 -19.86 23.46
N GLN A 128 1.02 -18.84 23.07
CA GLN A 128 1.23 -18.15 21.78
C GLN A 128 2.59 -17.46 21.73
N ILE A 129 2.98 -16.74 22.79
CA ILE A 129 4.30 -16.09 22.85
C ILE A 129 5.42 -17.14 22.83
N GLN A 130 5.24 -18.24 23.57
CA GLN A 130 6.22 -19.32 23.62
C GLN A 130 6.39 -20.04 22.27
N SER A 131 5.32 -20.25 21.51
CA SER A 131 5.41 -20.86 20.17
C SER A 131 6.13 -19.93 19.19
N ILE A 132 5.89 -18.61 19.27
CA ILE A 132 6.62 -17.61 18.50
C ILE A 132 8.12 -17.64 18.84
N LEU A 133 8.47 -17.71 20.12
CA LEU A 133 9.84 -17.84 20.58
C LEU A 133 10.49 -19.14 20.08
N GLU A 134 9.76 -20.25 20.09
CA GLU A 134 10.24 -21.50 19.53
C GLU A 134 10.55 -21.38 18.02
N HIS A 135 9.70 -20.71 17.26
CA HIS A 135 9.96 -20.42 15.84
C HIS A 135 11.17 -19.50 15.64
N HIS A 136 11.39 -18.54 16.55
CA HIS A 136 12.57 -17.68 16.57
C HIS A 136 13.85 -18.49 16.80
N CYS A 137 13.88 -19.30 17.85
CA CYS A 137 15.01 -20.17 18.22
C CYS A 137 15.39 -21.13 17.08
N HIS A 138 14.40 -21.64 16.34
CA HIS A 138 14.65 -22.49 15.16
C HIS A 138 15.12 -21.71 13.92
N GLY A 139 15.15 -20.38 13.94
CA GLY A 139 15.52 -19.54 12.79
C GLY A 139 14.48 -19.57 11.66
N ARG A 140 13.21 -19.83 12.00
CA ARG A 140 12.11 -19.98 11.04
C ARG A 140 11.34 -18.68 10.79
N LEU A 141 11.47 -17.69 11.67
CA LEU A 141 10.85 -16.38 11.50
C LEU A 141 11.53 -15.57 10.39
N ARG A 142 10.71 -14.95 9.52
CA ARG A 142 11.18 -14.10 8.44
C ARG A 142 10.39 -12.81 8.40
N ARG A 143 11.10 -11.70 8.17
CA ARG A 143 10.50 -10.39 7.93
C ARG A 143 10.28 -10.16 6.45
N PHE A 144 9.06 -9.79 6.08
CA PHE A 144 8.72 -9.23 4.78
C PHE A 144 8.32 -7.76 4.96
N THR A 145 8.80 -6.87 4.10
CA THR A 145 8.48 -5.44 4.22
C THR A 145 7.76 -4.91 2.99
N PHE A 146 6.65 -4.22 3.21
CA PHE A 146 5.86 -3.54 2.17
C PHE A 146 6.19 -2.04 2.07
N GLY A 147 7.26 -1.59 2.74
CA GLY A 147 7.63 -0.19 2.85
C GLY A 147 6.89 0.52 3.99
N LEU A 148 5.56 0.59 3.93
CA LEU A 148 4.74 1.28 4.96
C LEU A 148 4.53 0.46 6.23
N PHE A 149 4.60 -0.87 6.10
CA PHE A 149 4.47 -1.80 7.22
C PHE A 149 5.36 -3.01 6.97
N SER A 150 5.63 -3.74 8.04
CA SER A 150 6.36 -5.00 8.00
C SER A 150 5.49 -6.13 8.48
N VAL A 151 5.70 -7.32 7.95
CA VAL A 151 4.99 -8.54 8.32
C VAL A 151 6.01 -9.59 8.68
N ILE A 152 5.77 -10.28 9.79
CA ILE A 152 6.54 -11.43 10.22
C ILE A 152 5.74 -12.68 9.92
N TRP A 153 6.39 -13.65 9.30
CA TRP A 153 5.78 -14.93 8.96
C TRP A 153 6.73 -16.08 9.32
N VAL A 154 6.14 -17.26 9.55
CA VAL A 154 6.89 -18.49 9.83
C VAL A 154 7.14 -19.25 8.53
N SER A 155 8.41 -19.55 8.26
CA SER A 155 8.79 -20.50 7.22
C SER A 155 8.89 -21.90 7.80
N GLU A 156 8.49 -22.92 7.03
CA GLU A 156 8.66 -24.33 7.44
C GLU A 156 10.13 -24.68 7.71
N TYR A 157 11.03 -24.11 6.91
CA TYR A 157 12.46 -24.37 6.96
C TYR A 157 13.28 -23.11 7.24
N PRO A 158 14.35 -23.20 8.07
CA PRO A 158 15.24 -22.08 8.28
C PRO A 158 16.05 -21.76 7.03
N LYS A 159 16.53 -20.52 6.91
CA LYS A 159 17.22 -20.05 5.68
C LYS A 159 18.54 -20.77 5.39
N TYR A 160 19.20 -21.31 6.42
CA TYR A 160 20.53 -21.92 6.32
C TYR A 160 20.49 -23.42 5.99
N ILE A 161 19.31 -24.02 5.86
CA ILE A 161 19.18 -25.45 5.62
C ILE A 161 19.20 -25.75 4.12
N ASP A 162 19.99 -26.74 3.72
CA ASP A 162 20.20 -27.13 2.31
C ASP A 162 19.68 -28.54 2.02
N LEU A 163 18.55 -28.91 2.63
CA LEU A 163 17.87 -30.16 2.32
C LEU A 163 17.10 -30.03 1.00
N TYR A 164 17.05 -31.12 0.23
CA TYR A 164 16.27 -31.21 -1.00
C TYR A 164 14.80 -30.83 -0.80
N GLU A 165 14.20 -31.25 0.33
CA GLU A 165 12.81 -30.91 0.68
C GLU A 165 12.58 -29.41 0.82
N ALA A 166 13.56 -28.67 1.38
CA ALA A 166 13.48 -27.22 1.53
C ALA A 166 13.64 -26.48 0.18
N GLN A 167 14.36 -27.08 -0.77
CA GLN A 167 14.56 -26.52 -2.11
C GLN A 167 13.41 -26.83 -3.09
N CYS A 168 12.65 -27.90 -2.82
CA CYS A 168 11.58 -28.35 -3.70
C CYS A 168 10.44 -27.32 -3.79
N LYS A 169 10.11 -26.86 -5.01
CA LYS A 169 9.07 -25.84 -5.24
C LYS A 169 7.67 -26.29 -4.85
N ASP A 170 7.40 -27.59 -4.97
CA ASP A 170 6.07 -28.16 -4.68
C ASP A 170 5.81 -28.33 -3.18
N VAL A 171 6.89 -28.35 -2.37
CA VAL A 171 6.82 -28.41 -0.90
C VAL A 171 6.75 -26.99 -0.32
N GLN A 172 7.17 -25.97 -1.06
CA GLN A 172 7.09 -24.59 -0.59
C GLN A 172 5.63 -24.13 -0.45
N MET A 173 5.43 -23.25 0.52
CA MET A 173 4.13 -22.65 0.80
C MET A 173 3.47 -22.11 -0.46
N THR A 174 2.20 -22.49 -0.66
CA THR A 174 1.39 -21.93 -1.74
C THR A 174 0.89 -20.54 -1.33
N TRP A 175 0.76 -19.61 -2.28
CA TRP A 175 0.27 -18.24 -2.03
C TRP A 175 -1.10 -18.18 -1.33
N GLY A 176 -1.96 -19.20 -1.50
CA GLY A 176 -3.26 -19.28 -0.82
C GLY A 176 -3.17 -19.65 0.66
N GLU A 177 -2.09 -20.30 1.10
CA GLU A 177 -1.90 -20.72 2.50
C GLU A 177 -1.02 -19.74 3.28
N TRP A 178 -0.24 -18.90 2.58
CA TRP A 178 0.62 -17.88 3.17
C TRP A 178 -0.03 -17.05 4.29
N PRO A 179 -1.31 -16.60 4.17
CA PRO A 179 -1.95 -15.82 5.23
C PRO A 179 -2.06 -16.54 6.58
N LYS A 180 -2.05 -17.88 6.60
CA LYS A 180 -2.12 -18.68 7.83
C LYS A 180 -0.81 -18.69 8.60
N TYR A 181 0.31 -18.40 7.95
CA TYR A 181 1.66 -18.41 8.52
C TYR A 181 2.11 -17.03 9.00
N ILE A 182 1.24 -16.02 8.92
CA ILE A 182 1.53 -14.69 9.41
C ILE A 182 1.47 -14.71 10.94
N VAL A 183 2.53 -14.22 11.58
CA VAL A 183 2.67 -14.13 13.03
C VAL A 183 2.34 -12.74 13.53
N ASP A 184 2.96 -11.73 12.93
CA ASP A 184 2.86 -10.35 13.40
C ASP A 184 2.86 -9.32 12.26
N ILE A 185 2.27 -8.17 12.54
CA ILE A 185 2.27 -6.98 11.68
C ILE A 185 2.90 -5.81 12.46
N GLY A 186 3.99 -5.30 11.92
CA GLY A 186 4.72 -4.16 12.42
C GLY A 186 4.29 -2.86 11.75
N ILE A 187 3.81 -1.89 12.54
CA ILE A 187 3.40 -0.54 12.09
C ILE A 187 3.80 0.48 13.15
N LEU A 188 4.52 1.53 12.74
CA LEU A 188 4.96 2.64 13.61
C LEU A 188 5.84 2.16 14.77
N ASP A 189 6.90 1.41 14.50
CA ASP A 189 7.80 0.82 15.52
C ASP A 189 7.14 -0.15 16.52
N HIS A 190 5.85 -0.46 16.34
CA HIS A 190 5.05 -1.33 17.21
C HIS A 190 4.67 -2.63 16.52
N TRP A 191 4.60 -3.72 17.30
CA TRP A 191 4.27 -5.07 16.85
C TRP A 191 2.88 -5.45 17.36
N ARG A 192 1.88 -5.34 16.47
CA ARG A 192 0.48 -5.23 16.90
C ARG A 192 -0.08 -6.51 17.50
N TRP A 193 0.19 -7.68 16.93
CA TRP A 193 -0.35 -8.93 17.46
C TRP A 193 0.38 -9.38 18.71
N THR A 194 1.71 -9.27 18.77
CA THR A 194 2.44 -9.64 19.98
C THR A 194 2.08 -8.72 21.16
N GLU A 195 1.93 -7.41 20.94
CA GLU A 195 1.41 -6.48 21.95
C GLU A 195 0.01 -6.86 22.45
N GLN A 196 -0.87 -7.35 21.57
CA GLN A 196 -2.21 -7.81 21.94
C GLN A 196 -2.21 -9.13 22.73
N TYR A 197 -1.17 -9.96 22.58
CA TYR A 197 -0.99 -11.14 23.43
C TYR A 197 -0.51 -10.77 24.84
N MET A 198 0.17 -9.63 24.97
CA MET A 198 0.61 -9.09 26.25
C MET A 198 -0.49 -8.36 27.03
N VAL A 199 -1.60 -8.01 26.41
CA VAL A 199 -2.74 -7.44 27.15
C VAL A 199 -3.37 -8.54 28.01
N ASP A 200 -3.47 -8.27 29.33
CA ASP A 200 -4.06 -9.14 30.34
C ASP A 200 -3.41 -10.54 30.42
N PHE A 201 -2.11 -10.64 30.12
CA PHE A 201 -1.37 -11.91 30.21
C PHE A 201 -1.19 -12.40 31.65
N ASP A 202 -1.30 -11.50 32.62
CA ASP A 202 -1.21 -11.71 34.07
C ASP A 202 -2.56 -12.03 34.72
N ILE A 203 -3.65 -12.11 33.94
CA ILE A 203 -4.98 -12.47 34.42
C ILE A 203 -5.29 -13.90 33.98
N ASN A 204 -5.28 -14.84 34.92
CA ASN A 204 -5.72 -16.20 34.65
C ASN A 204 -7.26 -16.31 34.74
N PRO A 205 -7.97 -16.57 33.62
CA PRO A 205 -9.43 -16.66 33.62
C PRO A 205 -9.95 -17.85 34.45
N LEU A 206 -9.13 -18.89 34.66
CA LEU A 206 -9.50 -20.08 35.43
C LEU A 206 -9.70 -19.79 36.92
N GLU A 207 -9.05 -18.74 37.45
CA GLU A 207 -9.20 -18.36 38.87
C GLU A 207 -10.61 -17.87 39.21
N TRP A 208 -11.31 -17.32 38.21
CA TRP A 208 -12.59 -16.62 38.38
C TRP A 208 -13.81 -17.44 37.96
N ASP A 209 -13.62 -18.65 37.40
CA ASP A 209 -14.72 -19.49 36.91
C ASP A 209 -15.58 -20.10 38.05
N HIS A 210 -15.18 -19.93 39.31
CA HIS A 210 -15.95 -20.41 40.47
C HIS A 210 -17.23 -19.60 40.76
N SER A 211 -17.40 -18.40 40.20
CA SER A 211 -18.63 -17.59 40.39
C SER A 211 -19.85 -18.13 39.64
N SER A 212 -19.67 -19.00 38.65
CA SER A 212 -20.77 -19.72 37.98
C SER A 212 -21.29 -20.91 38.82
N ALA A 213 -20.46 -21.43 39.74
CA ALA A 213 -20.77 -22.58 40.59
C ALA A 213 -21.53 -22.22 41.88
N SER A 214 -21.53 -20.96 42.32
CA SER A 214 -22.37 -20.51 43.45
C SER A 214 -23.84 -20.39 43.05
N ASN A 215 -24.14 -19.89 41.85
CA ASN A 215 -25.52 -19.72 41.38
C ASN A 215 -26.26 -21.06 41.15
N SER A 216 -25.54 -22.15 40.88
CA SER A 216 -26.15 -23.49 40.69
C SER A 216 -26.41 -24.25 42.00
N LYS A 217 -25.88 -23.77 43.13
CA LYS A 217 -26.18 -24.32 44.46
C LYS A 217 -27.43 -23.68 45.06
N ASP A 218 -27.67 -22.41 44.80
CA ASP A 218 -28.86 -21.71 45.29
C ASP A 218 -30.15 -22.18 44.59
N GLU A 219 -30.09 -22.55 43.30
CA GLU A 219 -31.26 -23.08 42.57
C GLU A 219 -31.66 -24.52 42.97
N LYS A 220 -30.76 -25.27 43.64
CA LYS A 220 -31.06 -26.64 44.13
C LYS A 220 -31.62 -26.69 45.56
N VAL A 221 -31.66 -25.56 46.26
CA VAL A 221 -32.23 -25.47 47.63
C VAL A 221 -33.71 -25.07 47.60
N GLU A 222 -34.23 -24.61 46.46
CA GLU A 222 -35.62 -24.14 46.31
C GLU A 222 -36.56 -25.15 45.61
N LYS A 223 -36.25 -26.46 45.64
CA LYS A 223 -37.16 -27.53 45.18
C LYS A 223 -37.32 -28.63 46.21
#